data_AF-A0A9X9A4U0-F1
#
_entry.id   AF-A0A9X9A4U0-F1
#
_cell.length_a   1.000
_cell.length_b   1.000
_cell.length_c   1.000
_cell.angle_alpha   90.00
_cell.angle_beta   90.00
_cell.angle_gamma   90.00
#
_symmetry.space_group_name_H-M   'P 1'
#
loop_
_entity.id
_entity.type
_entity.pdbx_description
1 polymer ?
#
loop_
_entity_poly.entity_id
_entity_poly.type
_entity_poly.pdbx_seq_one_letter_code
_entity_poly.pdbx_strand_id
1 'polypeptide(L)'
;MGYVGLLLSGAALFLNSLVILGKAEMKSAGVFNLFVGALQIIIPFYLIMISDQSNWTVYSYAATFLFGLTYLYVGVTFIKGMDSSGLGWFC
;
A
#
# COMPACT_ATOMS: atom_id res chain seq x y z
N MET A 1 14.32 -9.03 -0.40
CA MET A 1 13.53 -8.03 0.34
C MET A 1 12.10 -7.78 -0.20
N GLY A 2 11.71 -8.31 -1.37
CA GLY A 2 10.31 -8.20 -1.85
C GLY A 2 9.25 -8.87 -0.97
N TYR A 3 9.63 -9.89 -0.18
CA TYR A 3 8.73 -10.59 0.73
C TYR A 3 8.14 -9.71 1.84
N VAL A 4 8.86 -8.67 2.29
CA VAL A 4 8.36 -7.74 3.31
C VAL A 4 7.19 -6.94 2.76
N GLY A 5 7.32 -6.42 1.53
CA GLY A 5 6.24 -5.72 0.84
C GLY A 5 5.01 -6.60 0.66
N LEU A 6 5.20 -7.86 0.24
CA LEU A 6 4.13 -8.84 0.08
C LEU A 6 3.43 -9.19 1.40
N LEU A 7 4.20 -9.35 2.48
CA LEU A 7 3.65 -9.64 3.81
C LEU A 7 2.81 -8.47 4.34
N LEU A 8 3.33 -7.24 4.21
CA LEU A 8 2.60 -6.03 4.61
C LEU A 8 1.35 -5.82 3.75
N SER A 9 1.45 -6.06 2.44
CA SER A 9 0.29 -6.07 1.53
C SER A 9 -0.76 -7.09 1.97
N GLY A 10 -0.35 -8.33 2.26
CA GLY A 10 -1.26 -9.38 2.68
C GLY A 10 -1.98 -9.03 3.98
N ALA A 11 -1.27 -8.45 4.96
CA ALA A 11 -1.87 -7.96 6.20
C ALA A 11 -2.90 -6.84 5.94
N ALA A 12 -2.59 -5.87 5.06
CA ALA A 12 -3.50 -4.79 4.71
C ALA A 12 -4.75 -5.30 3.99
N LEU A 13 -4.59 -6.21 3.02
CA LEU A 13 -5.70 -6.84 2.31
C LEU A 13 -6.61 -7.65 3.24
N PHE A 14 -6.02 -8.37 4.19
CA PHE A 14 -6.78 -9.10 5.21
C PHE A 14 -7.61 -8.15 6.08
N LEU A 15 -7.00 -7.07 6.58
CA LEU A 15 -7.71 -6.07 7.37
C LEU A 15 -8.82 -5.37 6.57
N ASN A 16 -8.55 -5.02 5.30
CA ASN A 16 -9.56 -4.41 4.42
C ASN A 16 -10.74 -5.36 4.17
N SER A 17 -10.49 -6.66 4.09
CA SER A 17 -11.54 -7.67 3.99
C SER A 17 -12.41 -7.72 5.26
N LEU A 18 -11.82 -7.55 6.46
CA LEU A 18 -12.59 -7.45 7.72
C LEU A 18 -13.46 -6.19 7.77
N VAL A 19 -13.01 -5.08 7.17
CA VAL A 19 -13.83 -3.86 7.04
C VAL A 19 -15.05 -4.12 6.16
N ILE A 20 -14.88 -4.77 5.01
CA ILE A 20 -15.98 -5.11 4.10
C ILE A 20 -16.98 -6.06 4.76
N LEU A 21 -16.51 -6.99 5.60
CA LEU A 21 -17.35 -7.90 6.39
C LEU A 21 -18.02 -7.22 7.61
N GLY A 22 -17.80 -5.92 7.83
CA GLY A 22 -18.34 -5.19 8.98
C GLY A 22 -17.74 -5.59 10.33
N LYS A 23 -16.62 -6.33 10.33
CA LYS A 23 -15.93 -6.80 11.55
C LYS A 23 -14.83 -5.86 12.05
N ALA A 24 -14.44 -4.87 11.25
CA ALA A 24 -13.45 -3.86 11.61
C ALA A 24 -13.95 -2.45 11.24
N GLU A 25 -13.59 -1.46 12.05
CA GLU A 25 -13.92 -0.07 11.78
C GLU A 25 -13.08 0.49 10.62
N MET A 26 -13.74 1.16 9.67
CA MET A 26 -13.11 1.73 8.48
C MET A 26 -11.99 2.74 8.82
N LYS A 27 -12.20 3.66 9.77
CA LYS A 27 -11.19 4.67 10.13
C LYS A 27 -9.94 4.05 10.74
N SER A 28 -10.12 3.12 11.68
CA SER A 28 -9.03 2.39 12.31
C SER A 28 -8.22 1.56 11.29
N ALA A 29 -8.90 0.91 10.34
CA ALA A 29 -8.24 0.23 9.24
C ALA A 29 -7.54 1.21 8.28
N GLY A 30 -8.10 2.39 8.06
CA GLY A 30 -7.48 3.44 7.25
C GLY A 30 -6.11 3.88 7.78
N VAL A 31 -5.97 3.99 9.11
CA VAL A 31 -4.67 4.29 9.75
C VAL A 31 -3.64 3.19 9.46
N PHE A 32 -4.04 1.91 9.53
CA PHE A 32 -3.15 0.81 9.20
C PHE A 32 -2.70 0.84 7.73
N ASN A 33 -3.62 1.12 6.80
CA ASN A 33 -3.30 1.28 5.38
C ASN A 33 -2.32 2.43 5.14
N LEU A 34 -2.42 3.55 5.88
CA LEU A 34 -1.41 4.62 5.79
C LEU A 34 -0.01 4.15 6.19
N PHE A 35 0.12 3.39 7.29
CA PHE A 35 1.41 2.86 7.71
C PHE A 35 2.00 1.89 6.68
N VAL A 36 1.19 0.96 6.17
CA VAL A 36 1.63 0.00 5.15
C VAL A 36 2.03 0.72 3.87
N GLY A 37 1.23 1.68 3.42
CA GLY A 37 1.51 2.49 2.25
C GLY A 37 2.81 3.28 2.39
N ALA A 38 3.01 3.97 3.52
CA ALA A 38 4.24 4.72 3.78
C ALA A 38 5.48 3.82 3.79
N LEU A 39 5.42 2.65 4.44
CA LEU A 39 6.50 1.67 4.42
C LEU A 39 6.78 1.15 3.00
N GLN A 40 5.73 0.93 2.21
CA GLN A 40 5.85 0.52 0.80
C GLN A 40 6.34 1.63 -0.14
N ILE A 41 6.39 2.89 0.28
CA ILE A 41 7.11 3.94 -0.45
C ILE A 41 8.57 4.00 0.02
N ILE A 42 8.80 4.00 1.33
CA ILE A 42 10.15 4.18 1.90
C ILE A 42 11.08 3.01 1.52
N ILE A 43 10.60 1.77 1.63
CA ILE A 43 11.44 0.58 1.39
C ILE A 43 11.93 0.51 -0.06
N PRO A 44 11.08 0.64 -1.10
CA PRO A 44 11.55 0.60 -2.49
C PRO A 44 12.46 1.79 -2.85
N PHE A 45 12.21 2.99 -2.30
CA PHE A 45 13.14 4.11 -2.45
C PHE A 45 14.54 3.76 -1.93
N TYR A 46 14.62 3.22 -0.71
CA TYR A 46 15.89 2.79 -0.13
C TYR A 46 16.55 1.69 -0.98
N LEU A 47 15.79 0.69 -1.42
CA LEU A 47 16.29 -0.40 -2.27
C LEU A 47 16.83 0.10 -3.60
N ILE A 48 16.15 1.05 -4.25
CA ILE A 48 16.65 1.67 -5.47
C ILE A 48 17.98 2.36 -5.19
N MET A 49 18.11 3.17 -4.12
CA MET A 49 19.35 3.90 -3.82
C MET A 49 20.57 2.99 -3.60
N ILE A 50 20.39 1.80 -3.03
CA ILE A 50 21.48 0.85 -2.76
C ILE A 50 21.65 -0.23 -3.84
N SER A 51 20.79 -0.23 -4.87
CA SER A 51 20.82 -1.24 -5.93
C SER A 51 21.96 -1.02 -6.93
N ASP A 52 22.15 -2.01 -7.80
CA ASP A 52 23.05 -1.97 -8.96
C ASP A 52 22.59 -0.99 -10.06
N GLN A 53 21.44 -0.31 -9.88
CA GLN A 53 20.82 0.61 -10.84
C GLN A 53 20.55 -0.02 -12.22
N SER A 54 20.48 -1.35 -12.31
CA SER A 54 20.08 -2.03 -13.53
C SER A 54 18.63 -1.67 -13.87
N ASN A 55 18.33 -1.43 -15.15
CA ASN A 55 16.99 -1.09 -15.63
C ASN A 55 15.93 -2.07 -15.11
N TRP A 56 16.24 -3.37 -15.08
CA TRP A 56 15.31 -4.41 -14.61
C TRP A 56 15.10 -4.38 -13.10
N THR A 57 16.17 -4.15 -12.34
CA THR A 57 16.12 -4.03 -10.87
C THR A 57 15.29 -2.81 -10.45
N VAL A 58 15.58 -1.65 -11.06
CA VAL A 58 14.86 -0.40 -10.81
C VAL A 58 13.38 -0.54 -11.20
N TYR A 59 13.08 -1.13 -12.37
CA TYR A 59 11.70 -1.38 -12.78
C TYR A 59 10.94 -2.26 -11.77
N SER A 60 11.58 -3.34 -11.30
CA SER A 60 10.96 -4.26 -10.34
C SER A 60 10.64 -3.58 -8.99
N TYR A 61 11.54 -2.72 -8.50
CA TYR A 61 11.26 -1.93 -7.30
C TYR A 61 10.25 -0.81 -7.57
N ALA A 62 10.30 -0.17 -8.73
CA ALA A 62 9.35 0.87 -9.10
C ALA A 62 7.90 0.35 -9.16
N ALA A 63 7.69 -0.88 -9.63
CA ALA A 63 6.39 -1.52 -9.66
C ALA A 63 5.75 -1.64 -8.26
N THR A 64 6.56 -1.77 -7.21
CA THR A 64 6.03 -1.85 -5.83
C THR A 64 5.45 -0.54 -5.32
N PHE A 65 5.80 0.61 -5.91
CA PHE A 65 5.19 1.89 -5.56
C PHE A 65 3.69 1.92 -5.88
N LEU A 66 3.23 1.19 -6.90
CA LEU A 66 1.81 1.12 -7.24
C LEU A 66 0.99 0.62 -6.05
N PHE A 67 1.44 -0.45 -5.39
CA PHE A 67 0.80 -0.97 -4.19
C PHE A 67 0.89 0.00 -3.01
N GLY A 68 2.05 0.65 -2.82
CA GLY A 68 2.21 1.64 -1.75
C GLY A 68 1.24 2.81 -1.91
N LEU A 69 1.06 3.29 -3.13
CA LEU A 69 0.08 4.32 -3.47
C LEU A 69 -1.35 3.84 -3.27
N THR A 70 -1.68 2.60 -3.63
CA THR A 70 -3.00 2.01 -3.35
C THR A 70 -3.33 2.08 -1.87
N TYR A 71 -2.42 1.64 -0.99
CA TYR A 71 -2.68 1.66 0.46
C TYR A 71 -2.72 3.09 1.03
N LEU A 72 -1.89 4.01 0.54
CA LEU A 72 -1.99 5.42 0.93
C LEU A 72 -3.34 6.02 0.53
N TYR A 73 -3.79 5.74 -0.69
CA TYR A 73 -5.09 6.21 -1.18
C TYR A 73 -6.22 5.61 -0.33
N VAL A 74 -6.26 4.28 -0.15
CA VAL A 74 -7.26 3.61 0.72
C VAL A 74 -7.26 4.23 2.11
N GLY A 75 -6.08 4.42 2.71
CA GLY A 75 -5.93 4.99 4.04
C GLY A 75 -6.55 6.39 4.17
N VAL A 76 -6.24 7.28 3.22
CA VAL A 76 -6.81 8.64 3.20
C VAL A 76 -8.33 8.59 2.99
N THR A 77 -8.81 7.79 2.04
CA THR A 77 -10.24 7.65 1.74
C THR A 77 -11.02 7.15 2.95
N PHE A 78 -10.51 6.12 3.64
CA PHE A 78 -11.14 5.53 4.83
C PHE A 78 -11.19 6.49 6.01
N ILE A 79 -10.10 7.22 6.26
CA ILE A 79 -10.03 8.17 7.39
C ILE A 79 -10.96 9.37 7.14
N LYS A 80 -10.96 9.90 5.92
CA LYS A 80 -11.77 11.07 5.54
C LYS A 80 -13.21 10.74 5.16
N GLY A 81 -13.55 9.46 5.01
CA GLY A 81 -14.88 9.04 4.53
C GLY A 81 -15.19 9.54 3.12
N MET A 82 -14.17 9.61 2.25
CA MET A 82 -14.32 10.07 0.87
C MET A 82 -14.95 8.99 0.00
N ASP A 83 -15.53 9.40 -1.13
CA ASP A 83 -15.99 8.47 -2.15
C ASP A 83 -14.82 7.64 -2.72
N SER A 84 -15.04 6.33 -2.86
CA SER A 84 -14.01 5.39 -3.27
C SER A 84 -13.89 5.20 -4.79
N SER A 85 -14.69 5.90 -5.61
CA SER A 85 -14.65 5.74 -7.08
C SER A 85 -13.28 6.09 -7.67
N GLY A 86 -12.61 7.12 -7.14
CA GLY A 86 -11.26 7.52 -7.58
C GLY A 86 -10.20 6.44 -7.34
N LEU A 87 -10.35 5.65 -6.27
CA LEU A 87 -9.50 4.47 -6.03
C LEU A 87 -9.74 3.40 -7.10
N GLY A 88 -11.01 3.18 -7.47
CA GLY A 88 -11.41 2.17 -8.46
C GLY A 88 -10.92 2.46 -9.88
N TRP A 89 -10.68 3.73 -10.24
CA TRP A 89 -10.06 4.10 -11.52
C TRP A 89 -8.53 3.95 -11.52
N PHE A 90 -7.90 4.05 -10.35
CA PHE A 90 -6.46 3.93 -10.20
C PHE A 90 -5.98 2.47 -10.22
N CYS A 91 -6.77 1.56 -9.64
CA CYS A 91 -6.47 0.13 -9.54
C CYS A 91 -6.93 -0.63 -10.79
#